data_AF-A0A8J6Z3H5-F1
#
_entry.id   AF-A0A8J6Z3H5-F1
#
_cell.length_a   1.000
_cell.length_b   1.000
_cell.length_c   1.000
_cell.angle_alpha   90.00
_cell.angle_beta   90.00
_cell.angle_gamma   90.00
#
_symmetry.space_group_name_H-M   'P 1'
#
loop_
_entity.id
_entity.type
_entity.pdbx_description
1 polymer ?
#
loop_
_entity_poly.entity_id
_entity_poly.type
_entity_poly.pdbx_seq_one_letter_code
_entity_poly.pdbx_strand_id
1 'polypeptide(L)' 'MLIRYKGEDCFSFIVGKVYRARKIHDVFGDGYAIFDEGYDWYGYSFRFVEENFEIVAEDAEEVRRAV' A
#
# COMPACT_ATOMS: atom_id res chain seq x y z
N MET A 1 1.28 -1.70 -8.16
CA MET A 1 2.13 -2.45 -7.21
C MET A 1 1.30 -2.84 -6.00
N LEU A 2 1.73 -3.87 -5.29
CA LEU A 2 1.14 -4.27 -4.02
C LEU A 2 2.07 -3.86 -2.88
N ILE A 3 1.50 -3.37 -1.80
CA ILE A 3 2.24 -2.97 -0.60
C ILE A 3 1.56 -3.57 0.63
N ARG A 4 2.32 -4.05 1.61
CA ARG A 4 1.78 -4.58 2.86
C ARG A 4 2.07 -3.60 3.99
N TYR A 5 1.06 -3.28 4.78
CA TYR A 5 1.23 -2.39 5.93
C TYR A 5 1.98 -3.12 7.07
N LYS A 6 3.08 -2.54 7.53
CA LYS A 6 3.93 -3.03 8.64
C LYS A 6 4.07 -2.02 9.79
N GLY A 7 3.45 -0.84 9.65
CA GLY A 7 3.47 0.20 10.67
C GLY A 7 2.67 -0.17 11.91
N GLU A 8 2.74 0.67 12.93
CA GLU A 8 1.91 0.55 14.13
C GLU A 8 0.52 1.17 13.89
N ASP A 9 -0.45 0.83 14.73
CA ASP A 9 -1.88 1.18 14.67
C ASP A 9 -2.18 2.52 13.94
N CYS A 10 -2.77 2.43 12.74
CA CYS A 10 -3.19 3.57 11.92
C CYS A 10 -4.64 3.37 11.50
N PHE A 11 -5.49 4.38 11.71
CA PHE A 11 -6.94 4.25 11.47
C PHE A 11 -7.29 3.82 10.03
N SER A 12 -6.43 4.12 9.05
CA SER A 12 -6.64 3.79 7.64
C SER A 12 -6.05 2.44 7.23
N PHE A 13 -5.26 1.77 8.08
CA PHE A 13 -4.49 0.59 7.69
C PHE A 13 -4.49 -0.53 8.73
N ILE A 14 -4.65 -1.76 8.26
CA ILE A 14 -4.61 -2.97 9.07
C ILE A 14 -3.23 -3.62 8.91
N VAL A 15 -2.54 -3.84 10.03
CA VAL A 15 -1.21 -4.48 10.04
C VAL A 15 -1.27 -5.84 9.34
N GLY A 16 -0.34 -6.07 8.42
CA GLY A 16 -0.26 -7.28 7.61
C GLY A 16 -1.18 -7.32 6.38
N LYS A 17 -2.10 -6.37 6.22
CA LYS A 17 -2.98 -6.30 5.05
C LYS A 17 -2.23 -5.77 3.82
N VAL A 18 -2.52 -6.36 2.67
CA VAL A 18 -1.97 -5.97 1.37
C VAL A 18 -2.94 -5.02 0.68
N TYR A 19 -2.40 -3.92 0.18
CA TYR A 19 -3.13 -2.88 -0.52
C TYR A 19 -2.58 -2.67 -1.93
N ARG A 20 -3.45 -2.24 -2.83
CA ARG A 20 -3.03 -1.82 -4.17
C ARG A 20 -2.56 -0.37 -4.10
N ALA A 21 -1.36 -0.12 -4.62
CA ALA A 21 -0.80 1.21 -4.70
C ALA A 21 -0.31 1.55 -6.10
N ARG A 22 -0.27 2.86 -6.40
CA ARG A 22 0.36 3.42 -7.59
C ARG A 22 1.09 4.70 -7.23
N LYS A 23 2.21 4.98 -7.91
CA LYS A 23 2.89 6.28 -7.79
C LYS A 23 1.99 7.38 -8.37
N ILE A 24 1.98 8.52 -7.71
CA ILE A 24 1.26 9.72 -8.15
C ILE A 24 2.18 10.93 -8.06
N HIS A 25 1.89 11.94 -8.86
CA HIS A 25 2.49 13.27 -8.79
C HIS A 25 1.33 14.27 -8.82
N ASP A 26 1.15 15.04 -7.75
CA ASP A 26 0.08 16.03 -7.63
C ASP A 26 0.60 17.38 -7.10
N VAL A 27 -0.31 18.30 -6.81
CA VAL A 27 0.01 19.66 -6.32
C VAL A 27 0.69 19.67 -4.94
N PHE A 28 0.59 18.57 -4.18
CA PHE A 28 1.22 18.39 -2.88
C PHE A 28 2.55 17.62 -2.96
N GLY A 29 2.92 17.15 -4.16
CA GLY A 29 4.21 16.54 -4.47
C GLY A 29 4.09 15.11 -4.98
N ASP A 30 5.22 14.39 -4.91
CA ASP A 30 5.27 12.99 -5.29
C ASP A 30 4.90 12.05 -4.13
N GLY A 31 4.21 10.96 -4.46
CA GLY A 31 3.80 9.98 -3.47
C GLY A 31 3.17 8.72 -4.06
N TYR A 32 2.36 8.06 -3.23
CA TYR A 32 1.56 6.90 -3.62
C TYR A 32 0.09 7.17 -3.37
N ALA A 33 -0.75 6.79 -4.32
CA ALA A 33 -2.16 6.57 -4.06
C ALA A 33 -2.38 5.12 -3.64
N ILE A 34 -3.05 4.89 -2.52
CA ILE A 34 -3.41 3.57 -1.99
C ILE A 34 -4.92 3.39 -2.11
N PHE A 35 -5.34 2.24 -2.66
CA PHE A 35 -6.74 1.89 -2.82
C PHE A 35 -7.28 1.24 -1.53
N ASP A 36 -8.32 1.84 -0.98
CA ASP A 36 -8.95 1.37 0.26
C ASP A 36 -10.25 0.58 0.00
N GLU A 37 -10.76 -0.11 1.02
CA GLU A 37 -12.04 -0.83 0.99
C GLU A 37 -13.25 0.08 0.72
N GLY A 38 -13.13 1.39 0.96
CA GLY A 38 -14.11 2.40 0.53
C GLY A 38 -14.24 2.58 -0.99
N TYR A 39 -13.46 1.85 -1.80
CA TYR A 39 -13.36 2.00 -3.28
C TYR A 39 -12.77 3.32 -3.75
N ASP A 40 -12.08 4.04 -2.87
CA ASP A 40 -11.42 5.31 -3.16
C ASP A 40 -9.89 5.21 -3.10
N TRP A 41 -9.23 6.15 -3.77
CA TRP A 41 -7.77 6.29 -3.79
C TRP A 41 -7.35 7.43 -2.87
N TYR A 42 -6.54 7.12 -1.87
CA TYR A 42 -6.01 8.11 -0.93
C TYR A 42 -4.51 8.35 -1.17
N GLY A 43 -4.11 9.61 -1.24
CA GLY A 43 -2.73 10.03 -1.47
C GLY A 43 -1.91 10.05 -0.18
N TYR A 44 -0.70 9.47 -0.24
CA TYR A 44 0.28 9.45 0.84
C TYR A 44 1.66 9.79 0.31
N SER A 45 2.48 10.47 1.12
CA SER A 45 3.85 10.81 0.74
C SER A 45 4.73 9.57 0.56
N PHE A 46 5.77 9.67 -0.26
CA PHE A 46 6.75 8.58 -0.41
C PHE A 46 7.34 8.15 0.92
N ARG A 47 7.75 9.11 1.75
CA ARG A 47 8.34 8.84 3.05
C ARG A 47 7.42 7.98 3.93
N PHE A 48 6.14 8.34 4.01
CA PHE A 48 5.18 7.58 4.82
C PHE A 48 5.07 6.13 4.34
N VAL A 49 4.98 5.92 3.02
CA VAL A 49 4.85 4.57 2.46
C VAL A 49 6.13 3.75 2.66
N GLU A 50 7.31 4.33 2.48
CA GLU A 50 8.59 3.63 2.66
C GLU A 50 8.85 3.25 4.12
N GLU A 51 8.47 4.11 5.06
CA GLU A 51 8.60 3.84 6.50
C GLU A 51 7.61 2.76 6.97
N ASN A 52 6.37 2.78 6.48
CA ASN A 52 5.27 1.99 7.05
C ASN A 52 4.80 0.80 6.21
N PHE A 53 5.31 0.64 4.98
CA PHE A 53 4.92 -0.45 4.10
C PHE A 53 6.13 -1.20 3.56
N GLU A 54 5.92 -2.47 3.24
CA GLU A 54 6.83 -3.26 2.41
C GLU A 54 6.24 -3.41 1.00
N ILE A 55 7.07 -3.30 -0.04
CA ILE A 55 6.63 -3.60 -1.40
C ILE A 55 6.52 -5.12 -1.53
N VAL A 56 5.31 -5.59 -1.75
CA VAL A 56 5.07 -6.99 -2.08
C VAL A 56 5.26 -7.09 -3.60
N ALA A 57 6.40 -7.65 -4.02
CA ALA A 57 6.59 -8.02 -5.42
C ALA A 57 5.40 -8.88 -5.88
N GLU A 58 5.00 -8.75 -7.14
CA GLU A 58 3.79 -9.36 -7.73
C GLU A 58 3.76 -10.91 -7.73
N ASP A 59 4.59 -11.60 -6.94
CA ASP A 59 4.87 -13.03 -7.08
C ASP A 59 5.19 -13.75 -5.75
N ALA A 60 4.27 -13.76 -4.78
CA ALA A 60 4.44 -14.61 -3.58
C ALA A 60 3.16 -15.23 -3.00
N GLU A 61 1.98 -14.62 -3.20
CA GLU A 61 0.74 -15.11 -2.57
C GLU A 61 -0.21 -15.89 -3.51
N GLU A 62 0.04 -15.92 -4.82
CA GLU A 62 -0.75 -16.74 -5.75
C GLU A 62 -0.31 -18.23 -5.75
N VAL A 63 0.93 -18.52 -5.35
CA VAL A 63 1.48 -19.90 -5.32
C VAL A 63 0.96 -20.73 -4.14
N ARG A 64 0.54 -20.12 -3.02
CA ARG A 64 0.06 -20.88 -1.84
C ARG A 64 -1.40 -21.30 -1.89
N ARG A 65 -2.20 -20.79 -2.84
CA ARG A 65 -3.58 -21.26 -3.08
C ARG A 65 -3.70 -22.22 -4.27
N ALA A 66 -2.60 -22.50 -4.97
CA ALA A 66 -2.54 -23.40 -6.12
C ALA A 66 -2.01 -24.80 -5.80
N VAL A 67 -1.84 -25.16 -4.52
CA VAL A 67 -1.41 -26.50 -4.06
C VAL A 67 -2.44 -27.10 -3.10
#